data_AF-A0A9E3G6Z1-F1
#
_entry.id   AF-A0A9E3G6Z1-F1
#
_cell.length_a   1.000
_cell.length_b   1.000
_cell.length_c   1.000
_cell.angle_alpha   90.00
_cell.angle_beta   90.00
_cell.angle_gamma   90.00
#
_symmetry.space_group_name_H-M   'P 1'
#
loop_
_entity.id
_entity.type
_entity.pdbx_description
1 polymer ?
#
loop_
_entity_poly.entity_id
_entity_poly.type
_entity_poly.pdbx_seq_one_letter_code
_entity_poly.pdbx_strand_id
1 'polypeptide(L)'
;MGAERRREHFGTGALSLNPATSVFLNCPYDLEYRSNFDAAVLTVICCGFMPRCALESGTVAEHRMDRIIGPIFESKYSIHDRSRCKGEGDANLARFNMPLELGIAMARRHQMRRKAQRHDWLAIVPAEHEYARFISDVAGFDLMRYDGSKEGLVSAIMPSLATRWEAKGTLKSEHVLKALPGFEQEMRTLREEWRNQPPWADIVLAALEIVKRIA
;
A
#
# COMPACT_ATOMS: atom_id res chain seq x y z
N MET A 1 -29.77 10.81 25.63
CA MET A 1 -29.08 9.60 25.13
C MET A 1 -28.40 9.96 23.83
N GLY A 2 -27.11 10.32 23.87
CA GLY A 2 -26.34 10.53 22.64
C GLY A 2 -26.20 9.18 21.95
N ALA A 3 -26.44 9.13 20.64
CA ALA A 3 -26.22 7.92 19.86
C ALA A 3 -24.79 7.43 20.13
N GLU A 4 -24.67 6.20 20.64
CA GLU A 4 -23.39 5.55 20.89
C GLU A 4 -22.63 5.58 19.55
N ARG A 5 -21.52 6.32 19.47
CA ARG A 5 -20.71 6.35 18.25
C ARG A 5 -20.12 4.96 18.08
N ARG A 6 -20.73 4.18 17.18
CA ARG A 6 -20.24 2.86 16.81
C ARG A 6 -18.86 3.03 16.17
N ARG A 7 -17.87 2.28 16.66
CA ARG A 7 -16.54 2.25 16.04
C ARG A 7 -16.69 1.74 14.61
N GLU A 8 -16.08 2.44 13.67
CA GLU A 8 -15.97 1.97 12.28
C GLU A 8 -14.99 0.79 12.23
N HIS A 9 -15.41 -0.28 11.57
CA HIS A 9 -14.58 -1.47 11.36
C HIS A 9 -14.17 -1.55 9.90
N PHE A 10 -12.90 -1.85 9.64
CA PHE A 10 -12.41 -2.04 8.29
C PHE A 10 -13.16 -3.19 7.61
N GLY A 11 -13.66 -2.99 6.38
CA GLY A 11 -14.59 -3.91 5.73
C GLY A 11 -16.06 -3.54 5.84
N THR A 12 -16.42 -2.52 6.63
CA THR A 12 -17.82 -2.11 6.83
C THR A 12 -18.04 -0.61 6.59
N GLY A 13 -19.28 -0.20 6.31
CA GLY A 13 -19.65 1.22 6.22
C GLY A 13 -18.79 2.00 5.22
N ALA A 14 -18.19 3.11 5.70
CA ALA A 14 -17.30 3.96 4.91
C ALA A 14 -15.98 3.26 4.50
N LEU A 15 -15.64 2.15 5.18
CA LEU A 15 -14.46 1.32 4.95
C LEU A 15 -14.81 0.00 4.25
N SER A 16 -15.98 -0.08 3.62
CA SER A 16 -16.39 -1.26 2.87
C SER A 16 -15.41 -1.59 1.75
N LEU A 17 -15.16 -2.89 1.58
CA LEU A 17 -14.21 -3.38 0.60
C LEU A 17 -14.92 -3.74 -0.70
N ASN A 18 -14.35 -3.27 -1.80
CA ASN A 18 -14.71 -3.70 -3.14
C ASN A 18 -13.42 -4.13 -3.84
N PRO A 19 -13.27 -5.42 -4.21
CA PRO A 19 -12.07 -5.90 -4.87
C PRO A 19 -11.65 -5.05 -6.08
N ALA A 20 -12.61 -4.56 -6.87
CA ALA A 20 -12.32 -3.74 -8.06
C ALA A 20 -11.60 -2.43 -7.74
N THR A 21 -11.79 -1.89 -6.54
CA THR A 21 -11.19 -0.63 -6.07
C THR A 21 -10.20 -0.84 -4.92
N SER A 22 -9.82 -2.08 -4.61
CA SER A 22 -8.85 -2.37 -3.56
C SER A 22 -7.43 -2.51 -4.11
N VAL A 23 -6.47 -1.94 -3.38
CA VAL A 23 -5.03 -1.97 -3.68
C VAL A 23 -4.29 -2.56 -2.48
N PHE A 24 -3.67 -3.72 -2.64
CA PHE A 24 -2.82 -4.30 -1.59
C PHE A 24 -1.45 -3.62 -1.56
N LEU A 25 -1.04 -3.13 -0.39
CA LEU A 25 0.25 -2.50 -0.15
C LEU A 25 1.21 -3.50 0.51
N ASN A 26 2.13 -4.02 -0.31
CA ASN A 26 3.27 -4.80 0.14
C ASN A 26 4.50 -3.89 0.26
N CYS A 27 4.57 -3.19 1.39
CA CYS A 27 5.64 -2.26 1.72
C CYS A 27 6.27 -2.62 3.08
N PRO A 28 7.51 -2.18 3.34
CA PRO A 28 8.13 -2.35 4.65
C PRO A 28 7.33 -1.67 5.78
N TYR A 29 7.36 -2.29 6.97
CA TYR A 29 6.71 -1.77 8.18
C TYR A 29 7.70 -1.28 9.24
N ASP A 30 8.99 -1.19 8.90
CA ASP A 30 10.00 -0.64 9.81
C ASP A 30 9.83 0.87 10.01
N LEU A 31 10.39 1.38 11.12
CA LEU A 31 10.23 2.77 11.53
C LEU A 31 10.75 3.76 10.48
N GLU A 32 11.85 3.43 9.80
CA GLU A 32 12.44 4.27 8.75
C GLU A 32 11.53 4.40 7.53
N TYR A 33 10.77 3.36 7.18
CA TYR A 33 9.86 3.38 6.04
C TYR A 33 8.49 3.99 6.37
N ARG A 34 8.20 4.26 7.65
CA ARG A 34 6.85 4.63 8.11
C ARG A 34 6.23 5.83 7.37
N SER A 35 7.01 6.89 7.15
CA SER A 35 6.53 8.06 6.40
C SER A 35 6.31 7.77 4.91
N ASN A 36 7.10 6.87 4.31
CA ASN A 36 6.87 6.39 2.95
C ASN A 36 5.59 5.54 2.87
N PHE A 37 5.33 4.71 3.88
CA PHE A 37 4.09 3.96 3.97
C PHE A 37 2.87 4.89 4.05
N ASP A 38 2.92 5.93 4.87
CA ASP A 38 1.85 6.95 4.96
C ASP A 38 1.62 7.64 3.61
N ALA A 39 2.70 8.02 2.91
CA ALA A 39 2.62 8.59 1.56
C ALA A 39 1.93 7.63 0.57
N ALA A 40 2.26 6.34 0.60
CA ALA A 40 1.62 5.34 -0.25
C ALA A 40 0.12 5.20 0.05
N VAL A 41 -0.26 5.13 1.33
CA VAL A 41 -1.66 5.06 1.77
C VAL A 41 -2.47 6.25 1.28
N LEU A 42 -1.96 7.46 1.53
CA LEU A 42 -2.64 8.69 1.11
C LEU A 42 -2.77 8.74 -0.42
N THR A 43 -1.73 8.36 -1.16
CA THR A 43 -1.75 8.35 -2.63
C THR A 43 -2.81 7.40 -3.18
N VAL A 44 -2.91 6.18 -2.64
CA VAL A 44 -3.93 5.20 -3.04
C VAL A 44 -5.33 5.77 -2.86
N ILE A 45 -5.59 6.40 -1.71
CA ILE A 45 -6.90 6.98 -1.39
C ILE A 45 -7.21 8.20 -2.27
N CYS A 46 -6.22 9.07 -2.51
CA CYS A 46 -6.35 10.20 -3.45
C CYS A 46 -6.70 9.75 -4.87
N CYS A 47 -6.28 8.55 -5.28
CA CYS A 47 -6.64 7.96 -6.58
C CYS A 47 -8.04 7.30 -6.59
N GLY A 48 -8.78 7.34 -5.48
CA GLY A 48 -10.11 6.75 -5.34
C GLY A 48 -10.12 5.26 -5.01
N PHE A 49 -9.00 4.70 -4.57
CA PHE A 49 -8.86 3.29 -4.19
C PHE A 49 -8.84 3.09 -2.68
N MET A 50 -9.17 1.88 -2.23
CA MET A 50 -9.10 1.45 -0.84
C MET A 50 -7.77 0.70 -0.59
N PRO A 51 -6.84 1.27 0.20
CA PRO A 51 -5.60 0.58 0.53
C PRO A 51 -5.89 -0.58 1.47
N ARG A 52 -5.22 -1.70 1.23
CA ARG A 52 -5.22 -2.90 2.07
C ARG A 52 -3.80 -3.27 2.43
N CYS A 53 -3.60 -3.91 3.58
CA CYS A 53 -2.28 -4.37 3.99
C CYS A 53 -2.36 -5.48 5.04
N ALA A 54 -1.25 -6.13 5.35
CA ALA A 54 -1.21 -7.26 6.29
C ALA A 54 -1.57 -6.90 7.76
N LEU A 55 -1.71 -5.60 8.05
CA LEU A 55 -2.06 -5.09 9.38
C LEU A 55 -3.58 -4.89 9.55
N GLU A 56 -4.37 -5.02 8.49
CA GLU A 56 -5.77 -4.56 8.49
C GLU A 56 -6.72 -5.36 9.41
N SER A 57 -6.47 -6.67 9.60
CA SER A 57 -7.30 -7.49 10.50
C SER A 57 -6.92 -7.32 11.97
N GLY A 58 -5.70 -6.86 12.26
CA GLY A 58 -5.13 -6.81 13.63
C GLY A 58 -5.14 -8.15 14.38
N THR A 59 -5.51 -9.25 13.70
CA THR A 59 -5.84 -10.52 14.35
C THR A 59 -4.59 -11.35 14.51
N VAL A 60 -4.09 -11.44 15.74
CA VAL A 60 -2.90 -12.22 16.07
C VAL A 60 -3.10 -13.73 15.95
N ALA A 61 -4.36 -14.19 16.04
CA ALA A 61 -4.73 -15.59 15.86
C ALA A 61 -4.71 -16.04 14.39
N GLU A 62 -4.55 -15.11 13.45
CA GLU A 62 -4.49 -15.38 12.01
C GLU A 62 -3.04 -15.51 11.56
N HIS A 63 -2.75 -16.58 10.81
CA HIS A 63 -1.41 -16.83 10.31
C HIS A 63 -0.95 -15.67 9.41
N ARG A 64 0.32 -15.28 9.51
CA ARG A 64 0.85 -14.09 8.81
C ARG A 64 0.71 -14.19 7.29
N MET A 65 0.87 -15.39 6.72
CA MET A 65 0.69 -15.58 5.28
C MET A 65 -0.76 -15.38 4.84
N ASP A 66 -1.74 -15.76 5.66
CA ASP A 66 -3.16 -15.62 5.31
C ASP A 66 -3.56 -14.14 5.28
N ARG A 67 -3.03 -13.35 6.22
CA ARG A 67 -3.12 -11.89 6.25
C ARG A 67 -2.49 -11.19 5.04
N ILE A 68 -1.73 -11.89 4.21
CA ILE A 68 -1.13 -11.35 2.99
C ILE A 68 -1.85 -11.91 1.76
N ILE A 69 -2.04 -13.23 1.71
CA ILE A 69 -2.67 -13.92 0.58
C ILE A 69 -4.12 -13.48 0.42
N GLY A 70 -4.91 -13.45 1.50
CA GLY A 70 -6.32 -13.01 1.45
C GLY A 70 -6.45 -11.63 0.81
N PRO A 71 -5.80 -10.59 1.35
CA PRO A 71 -5.85 -9.25 0.78
C PRO A 71 -5.30 -9.13 -0.64
N ILE A 72 -4.25 -9.88 -1.03
CA ILE A 72 -3.80 -9.96 -2.43
C ILE A 72 -4.93 -10.52 -3.31
N PHE A 73 -5.57 -11.60 -2.89
CA PHE A 73 -6.61 -12.28 -3.66
C PHE A 73 -7.93 -11.50 -3.73
N GLU A 74 -8.16 -10.63 -2.77
CA GLU A 74 -9.34 -9.77 -2.65
C GLU A 74 -9.10 -8.34 -3.13
N SER A 75 -7.93 -8.02 -3.70
CA SER A 75 -7.63 -6.70 -4.27
C SER A 75 -7.43 -6.79 -5.76
N LYS A 76 -7.99 -5.93 -6.60
CA LYS A 76 -7.71 -5.95 -8.06
C LYS A 76 -6.27 -5.53 -8.35
N TYR A 77 -5.72 -4.66 -7.51
CA TYR A 77 -4.39 -4.08 -7.68
C TYR A 77 -3.47 -4.42 -6.50
N SER A 78 -2.16 -4.44 -6.71
CA SER A 78 -1.17 -4.45 -5.64
C SER A 78 0.04 -3.58 -5.97
N ILE A 79 0.68 -3.06 -4.93
CA ILE A 79 1.92 -2.28 -5.00
C ILE A 79 2.94 -2.98 -4.13
N HIS A 80 4.13 -3.18 -4.68
CA HIS A 80 5.19 -4.01 -4.14
C HIS A 80 6.48 -3.19 -4.07
N ASP A 81 6.73 -2.57 -2.92
CA ASP A 81 8.01 -1.88 -2.67
C ASP A 81 9.10 -2.91 -2.40
N ARG A 82 10.29 -2.72 -2.97
CA ARG A 82 11.42 -3.67 -2.89
C ARG A 82 12.63 -3.09 -2.15
N SER A 83 12.50 -1.97 -1.45
CA SER A 83 13.61 -1.24 -0.82
C SER A 83 14.38 -2.03 0.24
N ARG A 84 13.73 -3.02 0.86
CA ARG A 84 14.36 -3.93 1.84
C ARG A 84 14.77 -5.28 1.27
N CYS A 85 14.79 -5.44 -0.07
CA CYS A 85 15.29 -6.65 -0.74
C CYS A 85 16.82 -6.66 -0.84
N LYS A 86 17.49 -6.34 0.27
CA LYS A 86 18.94 -6.23 0.39
C LYS A 86 19.41 -6.97 1.64
N GLY A 87 20.69 -7.35 1.66
CA GLY A 87 21.30 -7.91 2.86
C GLY A 87 21.37 -6.88 4.00
N GLU A 88 21.04 -7.30 5.20
CA GLU A 88 21.02 -6.46 6.41
C GLU A 88 21.64 -7.18 7.61
N GLY A 89 22.18 -6.41 8.56
CA GLY A 89 22.81 -6.90 9.80
C GLY A 89 24.14 -7.62 9.59
N ASP A 90 24.71 -8.14 10.68
CA ASP A 90 26.03 -8.78 10.70
C ASP A 90 26.10 -10.03 9.79
N ALA A 91 25.00 -10.75 9.69
CA ALA A 91 24.88 -11.94 8.83
C ALA A 91 24.58 -11.59 7.35
N ASN A 92 24.33 -10.32 7.03
CA ASN A 92 24.04 -9.81 5.69
C ASN A 92 22.93 -10.60 4.95
N LEU A 93 21.88 -10.99 5.68
CA LEU A 93 20.79 -11.80 5.12
C LEU A 93 19.75 -10.91 4.44
N ALA A 94 19.33 -11.29 3.23
CA ALA A 94 18.31 -10.54 2.49
C ALA A 94 16.88 -10.94 2.89
N ARG A 95 15.95 -9.98 2.88
CA ARG A 95 14.52 -10.26 3.12
C ARG A 95 13.85 -10.82 1.86
N PHE A 96 13.65 -12.14 1.82
CA PHE A 96 12.98 -12.83 0.69
C PHE A 96 11.45 -12.83 0.74
N ASN A 97 10.84 -12.39 1.84
CA ASN A 97 9.38 -12.35 1.97
C ASN A 97 8.75 -11.43 0.92
N MET A 98 9.31 -10.23 0.72
CA MET A 98 8.78 -9.31 -0.28
C MET A 98 8.82 -9.95 -1.69
N PRO A 99 9.95 -10.50 -2.19
CA PRO A 99 9.98 -11.28 -3.43
C PRO A 99 8.93 -12.40 -3.50
N LEU A 100 8.79 -13.21 -2.44
CA LEU A 100 7.80 -14.29 -2.36
C LEU A 100 6.38 -13.78 -2.60
N GLU A 101 6.00 -12.69 -1.92
CA GLU A 101 4.67 -12.10 -2.00
C GLU A 101 4.38 -11.45 -3.37
N LEU A 102 5.40 -10.92 -4.06
CA LEU A 102 5.27 -10.49 -5.46
C LEU A 102 5.07 -11.69 -6.39
N GLY A 103 5.78 -12.79 -6.14
CA GLY A 103 5.55 -14.05 -6.85
C GLY A 103 4.10 -14.54 -6.73
N ILE A 104 3.50 -14.43 -5.53
CA ILE A 104 2.08 -14.74 -5.30
C ILE A 104 1.16 -13.83 -6.13
N ALA A 105 1.44 -12.52 -6.16
CA ALA A 105 0.68 -11.58 -6.98
C ALA A 105 0.79 -11.88 -8.49
N MET A 106 1.99 -12.20 -8.97
CA MET A 106 2.23 -12.63 -10.35
C MET A 106 1.48 -13.94 -10.68
N ALA A 107 1.50 -14.92 -9.77
CA ALA A 107 0.79 -16.18 -9.94
C ALA A 107 -0.73 -15.94 -10.02
N ARG A 108 -1.29 -15.11 -9.12
CA ARG A 108 -2.70 -14.73 -9.16
C ARG A 108 -3.07 -14.09 -10.50
N ARG A 109 -2.24 -13.19 -11.03
CA ARG A 109 -2.44 -12.61 -12.36
C ARG A 109 -2.51 -13.70 -13.44
N HIS A 110 -1.55 -14.62 -13.42
CA HIS A 110 -1.41 -15.67 -14.41
C HIS A 110 -2.61 -16.65 -14.43
N GLN A 111 -3.17 -16.96 -13.25
CA GLN A 111 -4.35 -17.84 -13.13
C GLN A 111 -5.63 -17.26 -13.77
N MET A 112 -5.72 -15.93 -13.94
CA MET A 112 -6.94 -15.28 -14.39
C MET A 112 -7.02 -15.18 -15.92
N ARG A 113 -7.96 -15.94 -16.50
CA ARG A 113 -8.17 -16.00 -17.96
C ARG A 113 -8.79 -14.71 -18.52
N ARG A 114 -9.75 -14.12 -17.81
CA ARG A 114 -10.46 -12.91 -18.25
C ARG A 114 -9.68 -11.67 -17.83
N LYS A 115 -9.42 -10.76 -18.78
CA LYS A 115 -8.67 -9.51 -18.53
C LYS A 115 -9.27 -8.69 -17.38
N ALA A 116 -10.60 -8.59 -17.30
CA ALA A 116 -11.29 -7.85 -16.24
C ALA A 116 -11.09 -8.39 -14.82
N GLN A 117 -10.73 -9.68 -14.69
CA GLN A 117 -10.49 -10.36 -13.41
C GLN A 117 -9.00 -10.44 -13.06
N ARG A 118 -8.11 -10.00 -13.96
CA ARG A 118 -6.68 -10.09 -13.72
C ARG A 118 -6.27 -9.18 -12.57
N HIS A 119 -5.40 -9.72 -11.73
CA HIS A 119 -4.62 -8.92 -10.81
C HIS A 119 -3.58 -8.11 -11.58
N ASP A 120 -3.62 -6.80 -11.47
CA ASP A 120 -2.52 -5.94 -11.90
C ASP A 120 -1.63 -5.67 -10.67
N TRP A 121 -0.32 -5.70 -10.85
CA TRP A 121 0.64 -5.44 -9.79
C TRP A 121 1.65 -4.41 -10.27
N LEU A 122 2.17 -3.61 -9.34
CA LEU A 122 3.20 -2.61 -9.56
C LEU A 122 4.38 -2.93 -8.64
N ALA A 123 5.58 -3.14 -9.21
CA ALA A 123 6.80 -3.26 -8.43
C ALA A 123 7.59 -1.94 -8.46
N ILE A 124 7.97 -1.47 -7.27
CA ILE A 124 8.74 -0.25 -7.07
C ILE A 124 10.07 -0.61 -6.45
N VAL A 125 11.17 -0.18 -7.06
CA VAL A 125 12.54 -0.46 -6.63
C VAL A 125 13.31 0.84 -6.42
N PRO A 126 14.13 0.99 -5.38
CA PRO A 126 15.02 2.14 -5.28
C PRO A 126 15.95 2.23 -6.51
N ALA A 127 16.29 3.44 -6.94
CA ALA A 127 17.07 3.70 -8.14
C ALA A 127 18.42 2.96 -8.14
N GLU A 128 19.09 2.97 -6.98
CA GLU A 128 20.38 2.30 -6.75
C GLU A 128 20.27 0.78 -6.59
N HIS A 129 19.05 0.23 -6.57
CA HIS A 129 18.85 -1.19 -6.31
C HIS A 129 18.99 -2.03 -7.58
N GLU A 130 19.90 -3.00 -7.55
CA GLU A 130 20.13 -3.96 -8.63
C GLU A 130 19.17 -5.15 -8.57
N TYR A 131 17.88 -4.89 -8.33
CA TYR A 131 16.87 -5.94 -8.10
C TYR A 131 16.83 -6.98 -9.23
N ALA A 132 16.97 -6.53 -10.48
CA ALA A 132 16.97 -7.37 -11.67
C ALA A 132 18.22 -8.26 -11.81
N ARG A 133 19.32 -8.02 -11.07
CA ARG A 133 20.53 -8.87 -11.17
C ARG A 133 20.37 -10.23 -10.50
N PHE A 134 19.54 -10.32 -9.45
CA PHE A 134 19.34 -11.58 -8.73
C PHE A 134 17.93 -12.18 -8.91
N ILE A 135 17.01 -11.46 -9.57
CA ILE A 135 15.75 -12.01 -10.10
C ILE A 135 15.62 -11.58 -11.57
N SER A 136 16.43 -12.20 -12.44
CA SER A 136 16.56 -11.81 -13.85
C SER A 136 15.25 -11.87 -14.63
N ASP A 137 14.35 -12.79 -14.31
CA ASP A 137 13.06 -12.92 -15.00
C ASP A 137 12.16 -11.70 -14.78
N VAL A 138 12.36 -10.95 -13.68
CA VAL A 138 11.63 -9.70 -13.44
C VAL A 138 12.13 -8.56 -14.34
N ALA A 139 13.32 -8.68 -14.93
CA ALA A 139 13.85 -7.70 -15.89
C ALA A 139 13.00 -7.57 -17.17
N GLY A 140 12.13 -8.56 -17.46
CA GLY A 140 11.16 -8.48 -18.56
C GLY A 140 9.97 -7.55 -18.29
N PHE A 141 9.90 -6.93 -17.11
CA PHE A 141 8.86 -5.96 -16.75
C PHE A 141 9.46 -4.59 -16.48
N ASP A 142 8.69 -3.54 -16.78
CA ASP A 142 9.05 -2.15 -16.45
C ASP A 142 8.84 -1.88 -14.95
N LEU A 143 9.89 -2.11 -14.15
CA LEU A 143 9.88 -1.76 -12.72
C LEU A 143 9.98 -0.24 -12.55
N MET A 144 9.13 0.32 -11.69
CA MET A 144 9.19 1.74 -11.37
C MET A 144 10.36 1.99 -10.43
N ARG A 145 11.25 2.92 -10.82
CA ARG A 145 12.37 3.36 -10.00
C ARG A 145 12.00 4.64 -9.24
N TYR A 146 12.51 4.77 -8.02
CA TYR A 146 12.37 5.98 -7.21
C TYR A 146 13.62 6.21 -6.35
N ASP A 147 13.79 7.42 -5.83
CA ASP A 147 14.98 7.86 -5.08
C ASP A 147 14.94 7.49 -3.58
N GLY A 148 13.93 6.75 -3.12
CA GLY A 148 13.73 6.45 -1.70
C GLY A 148 12.86 7.49 -0.97
N SER A 149 12.53 8.61 -1.61
CA SER A 149 11.73 9.69 -1.01
C SER A 149 10.23 9.44 -1.11
N LYS A 150 9.46 10.21 -0.32
CA LYS A 150 8.00 10.22 -0.36
C LYS A 150 7.54 10.74 -1.72
N GLU A 151 8.15 11.82 -2.19
CA GLU A 151 7.90 12.47 -3.47
C GLU A 151 8.10 11.50 -4.64
N GLY A 152 9.20 10.76 -4.63
CA GLY A 152 9.48 9.71 -5.61
C GLY A 152 8.45 8.59 -5.57
N LEU A 153 8.04 8.17 -4.36
CA LEU A 153 7.04 7.12 -4.19
C LEU A 153 5.65 7.55 -4.69
N VAL A 154 5.19 8.76 -4.34
CA VAL A 154 3.94 9.34 -4.87
C VAL A 154 4.00 9.41 -6.39
N SER A 155 5.13 9.87 -6.94
CA SER A 155 5.34 10.00 -8.39
C SER A 155 5.38 8.65 -9.12
N ALA A 156 5.75 7.56 -8.44
CA ALA A 156 5.70 6.22 -8.99
C ALA A 156 4.29 5.60 -8.92
N ILE A 157 3.60 5.77 -7.78
CA ILE A 157 2.29 5.14 -7.54
C ILE A 157 1.18 5.84 -8.32
N MET A 158 1.11 7.17 -8.24
CA MET A 158 -0.06 7.92 -8.69
C MET A 158 -0.33 7.77 -10.19
N PRO A 159 0.65 7.91 -11.10
CA PRO A 159 0.41 7.71 -12.53
C PRO A 159 -0.04 6.29 -12.85
N SER A 160 0.52 5.28 -12.16
CA SER A 160 0.15 3.88 -12.37
C SER A 160 -1.31 3.61 -12.00
N LEU A 161 -1.79 4.19 -10.89
CA LEU A 161 -3.19 4.06 -10.48
C LEU A 161 -4.13 4.93 -11.32
N ALA A 162 -3.72 6.13 -11.71
CA ALA A 162 -4.54 7.04 -12.52
C ALA A 162 -4.91 6.48 -13.90
N THR A 163 -4.13 5.52 -14.43
CA THR A 163 -4.45 4.82 -15.68
C THR A 163 -5.52 3.73 -15.55
N ARG A 164 -5.97 3.42 -14.33
CA ARG A 164 -6.94 2.34 -14.08
C ARG A 164 -8.37 2.83 -14.26
N TRP A 165 -9.22 1.94 -14.79
CA TRP A 165 -10.62 2.26 -15.08
C TRP A 165 -11.40 2.74 -13.84
N GLU A 166 -11.08 2.18 -12.68
CA GLU A 166 -11.75 2.52 -11.43
C GLU A 166 -11.20 3.77 -10.73
N ALA A 167 -10.12 4.37 -11.25
CA ALA A 167 -9.53 5.56 -10.66
C ALA A 167 -10.54 6.71 -10.65
N LYS A 168 -10.54 7.49 -9.57
CA LYS A 168 -11.42 8.65 -9.41
C LYS A 168 -10.61 9.91 -9.13
N GLY A 169 -11.22 11.04 -9.48
CA GLY A 169 -10.70 12.37 -9.18
C GLY A 169 -9.81 12.94 -10.29
N THR A 170 -9.53 14.23 -10.14
CA THR A 170 -8.62 15.02 -10.99
C THR A 170 -7.36 15.43 -10.25
N LEU A 171 -7.16 14.88 -9.03
CA LEU A 171 -6.01 15.16 -8.19
C LEU A 171 -4.73 14.76 -8.94
N LYS A 172 -3.70 15.55 -8.71
CA LYS A 172 -2.34 15.36 -9.24
C LYS A 172 -1.37 15.14 -8.09
N SER A 173 -0.16 14.66 -8.37
CA SER A 173 0.86 14.39 -7.35
C SER A 173 1.11 15.59 -6.44
N GLU A 174 1.08 16.81 -6.99
CA GLU A 174 1.22 18.05 -6.21
C GLU A 174 0.18 18.21 -5.09
N HIS A 175 -1.06 17.74 -5.28
CA HIS A 175 -2.12 17.83 -4.28
C HIS A 175 -1.86 16.85 -3.14
N VAL A 176 -1.42 15.64 -3.48
CA VAL A 176 -1.03 14.62 -2.49
C VAL A 176 0.15 15.13 -1.66
N LEU A 177 1.17 15.68 -2.31
CA LEU A 177 2.38 16.19 -1.63
C LEU A 177 2.07 17.40 -0.73
N LYS A 178 1.17 18.29 -1.15
CA LYS A 178 0.71 19.41 -0.30
C LYS A 178 -0.10 18.93 0.91
N ALA A 179 -0.86 17.84 0.77
CA ALA A 179 -1.68 17.29 1.84
C ALA A 179 -0.90 16.38 2.81
N LEU A 180 0.21 15.80 2.35
CA LEU A 180 0.98 14.81 3.09
C LEU A 180 1.46 15.29 4.47
N PRO A 181 1.98 16.54 4.64
CA PRO A 181 2.36 17.02 5.97
C PRO A 181 1.20 17.03 6.97
N GLY A 182 -0.01 17.37 6.51
CA GLY A 182 -1.22 17.33 7.33
C GLY A 182 -1.59 15.91 7.74
N PHE A 183 -1.51 14.97 6.80
CA PHE A 183 -1.73 13.55 7.10
C PHE A 183 -0.67 12.99 8.05
N GLU A 184 0.61 13.32 7.87
CA GLU A 184 1.70 12.90 8.75
C GLU A 184 1.50 13.42 10.18
N GLN A 185 0.95 14.62 10.35
CA GLN A 185 0.58 15.14 11.66
C GLN A 185 -0.52 14.30 12.31
N GLU A 186 -1.60 13.98 11.60
CA GLU A 186 -2.66 13.09 12.10
C GLU A 186 -2.10 11.71 12.46
N MET A 187 -1.19 11.18 11.64
CA MET A 187 -0.54 9.91 11.93
C MET A 187 0.32 9.96 13.18
N ARG A 188 1.06 11.06 13.43
CA ARG A 188 1.80 11.23 14.70
C ARG A 188 0.86 11.17 15.90
N THR A 189 -0.25 11.92 15.86
CA THR A 189 -1.25 11.92 16.92
C THR A 189 -1.84 10.53 17.16
N LEU A 190 -2.30 9.83 16.12
CA LEU A 190 -2.80 8.46 16.26
C LEU A 190 -1.75 7.51 16.86
N ARG A 191 -0.48 7.67 16.48
CA ARG A 191 0.59 6.79 17.00
C ARG A 191 0.90 7.06 18.45
N GLU A 192 0.82 8.30 18.89
CA GLU A 192 0.95 8.65 20.31
C GLU A 192 -0.21 8.04 21.11
N GLU A 193 -1.45 8.20 20.65
CA GLU A 193 -2.65 7.65 21.30
C GLU A 193 -2.62 6.12 21.39
N TRP A 194 -2.18 5.46 20.33
CA TRP A 194 -2.18 4.00 20.21
C TRP A 194 -0.82 3.35 20.50
N ARG A 195 0.10 4.05 21.18
CA ARG A 195 1.43 3.54 21.55
C ARG A 195 2.16 2.86 20.38
N ASN A 196 2.20 3.55 19.26
CA ASN A 196 2.76 3.14 17.97
C ASN A 196 2.04 2.03 17.20
N GLN A 197 0.87 1.57 17.65
CA GLN A 197 0.08 0.52 16.99
C GLN A 197 -1.34 0.99 16.66
N PRO A 198 -1.49 2.08 15.87
CA PRO A 198 -2.81 2.56 15.48
C PRO A 198 -3.56 1.50 14.66
N PRO A 199 -4.86 1.26 14.95
CA PRO A 199 -5.69 0.35 14.17
C PRO A 199 -5.82 0.83 12.73
N TRP A 200 -5.84 -0.11 11.79
CA TRP A 200 -5.83 0.21 10.36
C TRP A 200 -7.04 1.05 9.93
N ALA A 201 -8.22 0.77 10.49
CA ALA A 201 -9.42 1.56 10.25
C ALA A 201 -9.21 3.05 10.56
N ASP A 202 -8.54 3.37 11.67
CA ASP A 202 -8.32 4.74 12.11
C ASP A 202 -7.33 5.47 11.17
N ILE A 203 -6.31 4.76 10.66
CA ILE A 203 -5.39 5.29 9.62
C ILE A 203 -6.14 5.63 8.34
N VAL A 204 -6.96 4.71 7.83
CA VAL A 204 -7.68 4.90 6.56
C VAL A 204 -8.73 6.01 6.69
N LEU A 205 -9.43 6.10 7.83
CA LEU A 205 -10.37 7.20 8.10
C LEU A 205 -9.69 8.56 8.13
N ALA A 206 -8.53 8.68 8.79
CA ALA A 206 -7.77 9.91 8.81
C ALA A 206 -7.33 10.32 7.39
N ALA A 207 -6.88 9.38 6.57
CA ALA A 207 -6.52 9.66 5.19
C ALA A 207 -7.73 10.08 4.33
N LEU A 208 -8.87 9.40 4.46
CA LEU A 208 -10.12 9.79 3.79
C LEU A 208 -10.55 11.22 4.17
N GLU A 209 -10.38 11.60 5.43
CA GLU A 209 -10.70 12.95 5.89
C GLU A 209 -9.75 14.01 5.30
N ILE A 210 -8.46 13.70 5.16
CA ILE A 210 -7.52 14.56 4.43
C ILE A 210 -7.95 14.72 2.97
N VAL A 211 -8.34 13.63 2.29
CA VAL A 211 -8.75 13.69 0.87
C VAL A 211 -9.99 14.57 0.68
N LYS A 212 -10.98 14.50 1.58
CA LYS A 212 -12.17 15.37 1.52
C LYS A 212 -11.85 16.87 1.60
N ARG A 213 -10.72 17.26 2.21
CA ARG A 213 -10.31 18.66 2.37
C ARG A 213 -9.60 19.21 1.13
N ILE A 214 -9.14 18.34 0.24
CA ILE A 214 -8.33 18.72 -0.95
C ILE A 214 -8.98 18.36 -2.29
N ALA A 215 -10.08 17.59 -2.26
CA ALA A 215 -10.91 17.24 -3.41
C ALA A 215 -11.99 18.30 -3.64
#